data_AF-A0A1E7GAS8-F1
#
_entry.id   AF-A0A1E7GAS8-F1
#
_cell.length_a   1.000
_cell.length_b   1.000
_cell.length_c   1.000
_cell.angle_alpha   90.00
_cell.angle_beta   90.00
_cell.angle_gamma   90.00
#
_symmetry.space_group_name_H-M   'P 1'
#
loop_
_entity.id
_entity.type
_entity.pdbx_description
1 polymer ?
#
loop_
_entity_poly.entity_id
_entity_poly.type
_entity_poly.pdbx_seq_one_letter_code
_entity_poly.pdbx_strand_id
1 'polypeptide(L)' 'MANVIVMQVPKDKLQQEIECKIVDGWKLRKNNENIAVLTRRSGWENLLIHIAISLLMLESLYLFYHWVKDKN' A
#
# COMPACT_ATOMS: atom_id res chain seq x y z
N MET A 1 -9.77 2.25 7.21
CA MET A 1 -10.02 3.70 7.00
C MET A 1 -9.09 4.22 5.92
N ALA A 2 -9.63 4.81 4.85
CA ALA A 2 -8.82 5.40 3.77
C ALA A 2 -8.46 6.85 4.15
N ASN A 3 -7.19 7.22 4.05
CA ASN A 3 -6.77 8.60 4.26
C ASN A 3 -7.12 9.39 3.00
N VAL A 4 -8.00 10.38 3.13
CA VAL A 4 -8.41 11.27 2.04
C VAL A 4 -7.81 12.63 2.32
N ILE A 5 -7.09 13.19 1.34
CA ILE A 5 -6.66 14.59 1.37
C ILE A 5 -7.30 15.32 0.21
N VAL A 6 -7.73 16.55 0.48
CA VAL A 6 -8.24 17.47 -0.52
C VAL A 6 -7.19 18.56 -0.67
N MET A 7 -6.63 18.69 -1.86
CA MET A 7 -5.67 19.76 -2.18
C MET A 7 -6.35 20.76 -3.11
N GLN A 8 -6.40 22.01 -2.67
CA GLN A 8 -6.73 23.16 -3.51
C GLN A 8 -5.43 23.86 -3.86
N VAL A 9 -5.07 23.80 -5.14
CA VAL A 9 -3.84 24.40 -5.66
C VAL A 9 -4.15 25.05 -7.02
N PRO A 10 -3.47 26.16 -7.37
CA PRO A 10 -3.68 26.83 -8.65
C PRO A 10 -3.46 25.87 -9.82
N LYS A 11 -4.25 25.99 -10.89
CA LYS A 11 -4.27 25.09 -12.05
C LYS A 11 -2.86 24.80 -12.61
N ASP A 12 -1.99 25.82 -12.66
CA ASP A 12 -0.60 25.71 -13.13
C ASP A 12 0.31 24.81 -12.27
N LYS A 13 -0.01 24.62 -10.98
CA LYS A 13 0.78 23.82 -10.03
C LYS A 13 0.09 22.52 -9.60
N LEU A 14 -1.21 22.40 -9.90
CA LEU A 14 -2.05 21.27 -9.50
C LEU A 14 -1.50 19.94 -10.03
N GLN A 15 -1.10 19.91 -11.31
CA GLN A 15 -0.58 18.69 -11.93
C GLN A 15 0.75 18.25 -11.30
N GLN A 16 1.65 19.19 -11.03
CA GLN A 16 2.94 18.92 -10.40
C GLN A 16 2.77 18.39 -8.96
N GLU A 17 1.86 18.98 -8.19
CA GLU A 17 1.51 18.52 -6.84
C GLU A 17 0.89 17.12 -6.85
N ILE A 18 0.02 16.83 -7.83
CA ILE A 18 -0.55 15.49 -8.03
C ILE A 18 0.57 14.48 -8.33
N GLU A 19 1.49 14.78 -9.26
CA GLU A 19 2.61 13.90 -9.61
C GLU A 19 3.50 13.63 -8.39
N CYS A 20 3.83 14.66 -7.63
CA CYS A 20 4.62 14.54 -6.41
C CYS A 20 3.93 13.64 -5.38
N LYS A 21 2.61 13.81 -5.18
CA LYS A 21 1.81 12.98 -4.27
C LYS A 21 1.64 11.54 -4.76
N ILE A 22 1.58 11.31 -6.07
CA ILE A 22 1.55 9.96 -6.66
C ILE A 22 2.83 9.21 -6.33
N VAL A 23 4.00 9.87 -6.42
CA VAL A 23 5.29 9.28 -6.02
C VAL A 23 5.28 8.93 -4.52
N ASP A 24 4.64 9.72 -3.68
CA ASP A 24 4.40 9.44 -2.25
C ASP A 24 3.38 8.31 -1.97
N GLY A 25 2.84 7.68 -3.02
CA GLY A 25 1.89 6.57 -2.92
C GLY A 25 0.44 6.98 -2.71
N TRP A 26 0.09 8.23 -3.02
CA TRP A 26 -1.30 8.68 -3.07
C TRP A 26 -1.92 8.38 -4.43
N LYS A 27 -3.17 7.91 -4.44
CA LYS A 27 -3.95 7.71 -5.67
C LYS A 27 -4.94 8.85 -5.86
N LEU A 28 -4.89 9.47 -7.04
CA LEU A 28 -5.88 10.47 -7.44
C LEU A 28 -7.26 9.79 -7.61
N ARG A 29 -8.28 10.32 -6.92
CA ARG A 29 -9.65 9.81 -6.99
C ARG A 29 -10.55 10.70 -7.83
N LYS A 30 -10.37 12.03 -7.73
CA LYS A 30 -11.16 13.00 -8.49
C LYS A 30 -10.32 14.24 -8.76
N ASN A 31 -10.39 14.76 -9.98
CA ASN A 31 -9.79 16.01 -10.41
C ASN A 31 -10.92 16.94 -10.86
N ASN A 32 -10.91 18.17 -10.38
CA ASN A 32 -11.69 19.29 -10.92
C ASN A 32 -10.75 20.50 -11.08
N GLU A 33 -11.17 21.55 -11.81
CA GLU A 33 -10.28 22.62 -12.31
C GLU A 33 -9.30 23.24 -11.29
N ASN A 34 -9.61 23.26 -9.99
CA ASN A 34 -8.74 23.74 -8.92
C ASN A 34 -8.70 22.80 -7.68
N ILE A 35 -9.24 21.58 -7.78
CA ILE A 35 -9.37 20.67 -6.63
C ILE A 35 -8.92 19.27 -7.01
N ALA A 36 -7.88 18.77 -6.34
CA ALA A 36 -7.46 17.38 -6.41
C ALA A 36 -7.87 16.63 -5.13
N VAL A 37 -8.64 15.56 -5.30
CA VAL A 37 -8.95 14.64 -4.20
C VAL A 37 -8.05 13.42 -4.34
N LEU A 38 -7.14 13.27 -3.38
CA LEU A 38 -6.18 12.18 -3.31
C LEU A 38 -6.58 11.22 -2.18
N THR A 39 -6.38 9.94 -2.42
CA THR A 39 -6.65 8.88 -1.46
C THR A 39 -5.43 8.01 -1.31
N ARG A 40 -5.00 7.78 -0.07
CA ARG A 40 -3.92 6.84 0.23
C ARG A 40 -4.53 5.57 0.81
N ARG A 41 -4.19 4.43 0.20
CA ARG A 41 -4.45 3.13 0.82
C ARG A 41 -3.59 3.05 2.08
N SER A 42 -4.24 2.79 3.20
CA SER A 42 -3.58 2.71 4.49
C SER A 42 -2.55 1.57 4.47
N GLY A 43 -1.33 1.82 4.97
CA GLY A 43 -0.21 0.86 4.92
C GLY A 43 -0.48 -0.49 5.60
N TRP A 44 -1.60 -0.61 6.31
CA TRP A 44 -2.07 -1.84 6.94
C TRP A 44 -2.37 -2.97 5.96
N GLU A 45 -2.83 -2.68 4.73
CA GLU A 45 -3.01 -3.74 3.73
C GLU A 45 -1.68 -4.40 3.36
N ASN A 46 -0.60 -3.62 3.29
CA ASN A 46 0.73 -4.16 3.00
C ASN A 46 1.27 -4.97 4.19
N LEU A 47 0.94 -4.56 5.43
CA LEU A 47 1.29 -5.28 6.65
C LEU A 47 0.60 -6.64 6.74
N LEU A 48 -0.69 -6.70 6.39
CA LEU A 48 -1.47 -7.95 6.38
C LEU A 48 -0.93 -8.96 5.37
N ILE A 49 -0.51 -8.50 4.18
CA ILE A 49 0.13 -9.37 3.18
C ILE A 49 1.45 -9.93 3.72
N HIS A 50 2.27 -9.11 4.38
CA HIS A 50 3.52 -9.58 4.97
C HIS A 50 3.29 -10.63 6.07
N ILE A 51 2.31 -10.41 6.95
CA ILE A 51 1.96 -11.37 8.00
C ILE A 51 1.51 -12.71 7.40
N ALA A 52 0.68 -12.68 6.35
CA ALA A 52 0.22 -13.89 5.67
C ALA A 52 1.38 -14.68 5.04
N ILE A 53 2.31 -13.99 4.37
CA ILE A 53 3.51 -14.63 3.78
C ILE A 53 4.40 -15.22 4.86
N SER A 54 4.62 -14.51 5.97
CA SER A 54 5.43 -15.00 7.08
C SER A 54 4.85 -16.27 7.71
N LEU A 55 3.52 -16.34 7.87
CA LEU A 55 2.84 -17.54 8.39
C LEU A 55 3.01 -18.73 7.44
N LEU A 56 2.83 -18.52 6.14
CA LEU A 56 3.01 -19.57 5.13
C LEU A 56 4.45 -20.10 5.09
N MET A 57 5.44 -19.22 5.20
CA MET A 57 6.84 -19.63 5.32
C MET A 57 7.08 -20.47 6.57
N LEU A 58 6.55 -20.04 7.72
CA LEU A 58 6.74 -20.73 8.99
C LEU A 58 6.15 -22.16 8.95
N GLU A 59 4.94 -22.30 8.40
CA GLU A 59 4.28 -23.60 8.23
C GLU A 59 5.07 -24.51 7.28
N SER A 60 5.55 -23.96 6.16
CA SER A 60 6.39 -24.69 5.21
C SER A 60 7.68 -25.21 5.87
N LEU A 61 8.30 -24.37 6.70
CA LEU A 61 9.54 -24.70 7.41
C LEU A 61 9.32 -25.77 8.49
N TYR A 62 8.17 -25.72 9.17
CA TYR A 62 7.75 -26.73 10.15
C TYR A 62 7.53 -28.10 9.51
N LEU A 63 6.80 -28.14 8.39
CA LEU A 63 6.58 -29.39 7.63
C LEU A 63 7.90 -29.97 7.12
N PHE A 64 8.80 -29.12 6.61
CA PHE A 64 10.12 -29.55 6.17
C PHE A 64 10.95 -30.13 7.33
N TYR A 65 10.98 -29.46 8.48
CA TYR A 65 11.68 -29.95 9.66
C TYR A 65 11.14 -31.30 10.13
N HIS A 66 9.82 -31.43 10.22
CA HIS A 66 9.18 -32.70 10.62
C HIS A 66 9.51 -33.82 9.64
N TRP A 67 9.48 -33.55 8.33
CA TRP A 67 9.83 -34.54 7.31
C TRP A 67 11.29 -34.99 7.38
N VAL A 68 12.22 -34.07 7.62
CA VAL A 68 13.64 -34.41 7.82
C VAL A 68 13.84 -35.24 9.08
N LYS A 69 13.16 -34.87 10.18
CA LYS A 69 13.23 -35.59 11.45
C LYS A 69 12.60 -36.97 11.40
N ASP A 70 11.50 -37.15 10.68
CA ASP A 70 10.85 -38.45 10.48
C ASP A 70 11.73 -39.42 9.67
N LYS A 71 12.60 -38.88 8.82
CA LYS A 71 13.52 -39.66 7.99
C LYS A 71 14.85 -40.05 8.66
N ASN A 72 15.16 -39.56 9.85
CA ASN A 72 16.46 -39.74 10.51
C ASN A 72 16.31 -40.34 11.90
#